data_AF-A0A2K3KJ75-F1
#
_entry.id   AF-A0A2K3KJ75-F1
#
_cell.length_a   1.000
_cell.length_b   1.000
_cell.length_c   1.000
_cell.angle_alpha   90.00
_cell.angle_beta   90.00
_cell.angle_gamma   90.00
#
_symmetry.space_group_name_H-M   'P 1'
#
loop_
_entity.id
_entity.type
_entity.pdbx_description
1 polymer ?
#
loop_
_entity_poly.entity_id
_entity_poly.type
_entity_poly.pdbx_seq_one_letter_code
_entity_poly.pdbx_strand_id
1 'polypeptide(L)'
;LPPLYAHERLLSGETKVKVDPADEAILSDMGPEGLRTEIAAQSMALLKLVGVATFLNGRECKYLEERDEARKELPLLQRKLAESEAS
;
A
#
# COMPACT_ATOMS: atom_id res chain seq x y z
N LEU A 1 -5.02 -10.04 0.14
CA LEU A 1 -4.71 -8.59 0.16
C LEU A 1 -5.90 -7.88 0.81
N PRO A 2 -5.69 -6.89 1.70
CA PRO A 2 -6.80 -6.12 2.26
C PRO A 2 -7.65 -5.51 1.12
N PRO A 3 -8.98 -5.39 1.29
CA PRO A 3 -9.87 -4.78 0.30
C PRO A 3 -9.50 -3.35 -0.11
N LEU A 4 -8.58 -2.70 0.61
CA LEU A 4 -8.05 -1.37 0.31
C LEU A 4 -7.35 -1.28 -1.07
N TYR A 5 -6.89 -2.40 -1.63
CA TYR A 5 -6.30 -2.45 -2.98
C TYR A 5 -7.26 -2.95 -4.06
N ALA A 6 -8.50 -3.30 -3.69
CA ALA A 6 -9.53 -3.78 -4.59
C ALA A 6 -10.56 -2.68 -4.87
N HIS A 7 -10.09 -1.51 -5.30
CA HIS A 7 -10.99 -0.54 -5.92
C HIS A 7 -11.32 -1.00 -7.35
N GLU A 8 -12.51 -0.61 -7.83
CA GLU A 8 -12.90 -0.74 -9.24
C GLU A 8 -11.82 -0.17 -10.17
N ARG A 9 -11.86 -0.56 -11.45
CA ARG A 9 -10.89 -0.15 -12.46
C ARG A 9 -10.77 1.39 -12.51
N LEU A 10 -9.71 1.92 -11.89
CA LEU A 10 -9.49 3.37 -11.71
C LEU A 10 -9.27 4.11 -13.04
N LEU A 11 -8.70 3.42 -14.03
CA LEU A 11 -8.44 3.93 -15.38
C LEU A 11 -9.01 2.97 -16.42
N SER A 12 -9.91 3.47 -17.26
CA SER A 12 -10.47 2.73 -18.39
C SER A 12 -9.70 3.06 -19.68
N GLY A 13 -9.99 2.33 -20.78
CA GLY A 13 -9.45 2.70 -22.09
C GLY A 13 -9.95 4.07 -22.60
N GLU A 14 -11.00 4.62 -21.97
CA GLU A 14 -11.54 5.94 -22.28
C GLU A 14 -10.89 7.05 -21.44
N THR A 15 -10.18 6.70 -20.36
CA THR A 15 -9.49 7.67 -19.52
C THR A 15 -8.31 8.26 -20.28
N LYS A 16 -8.35 9.58 -20.50
CA LYS A 16 -7.27 10.34 -21.13
C LYS A 16 -6.58 11.22 -20.10
N VAL A 17 -5.26 11.16 -20.09
CA VAL A 17 -4.44 12.16 -19.40
C VAL A 17 -4.50 13.44 -20.23
N LYS A 18 -4.95 14.54 -19.63
CA LYS A 18 -4.87 15.87 -20.23
C LYS A 18 -3.64 16.57 -19.65
N VAL A 19 -2.76 17.01 -20.53
CA VAL A 19 -1.68 17.94 -20.21
C VAL A 19 -2.17 19.31 -20.68
N ASP A 20 -2.10 20.33 -19.82
CA ASP A 20 -2.47 21.66 -20.25
C ASP A 20 -1.35 22.30 -21.10
N PRO A 21 -1.66 23.33 -21.90
CA PRO A 21 -0.68 23.90 -22.82
C PRO A 21 0.58 24.47 -22.14
N ALA A 22 0.49 24.93 -20.89
CA ALA A 22 1.66 25.46 -20.18
C ALA A 22 2.61 24.31 -19.81
N ASP A 23 2.07 23.22 -19.28
CA ASP A 23 2.83 22.02 -18.99
C ASP A 23 3.44 21.40 -20.26
N GLU A 24 2.71 21.40 -21.39
CA GLU A 24 3.23 20.91 -22.67
C GLU A 24 4.41 21.77 -23.17
N ALA A 25 4.34 23.09 -23.02
CA ALA A 25 5.44 23.99 -23.35
C ALA A 25 6.67 23.73 -22.48
N ILE A 26 6.48 23.53 -21.17
CA ILE A 26 7.55 23.20 -20.22
C ILE A 26 8.21 21.87 -20.58
N LEU A 27 7.42 20.83 -20.86
CA LEU A 27 7.94 19.51 -21.24
C LEU A 27 8.71 19.56 -22.57
N SER A 28 8.26 20.39 -23.51
CA SER A 28 8.93 20.58 -24.79
C SER A 28 10.26 21.33 -24.65
N ASP A 29 10.33 22.32 -23.75
CA ASP A 29 11.54 23.11 -23.47
C ASP A 29 12.63 22.30 -22.73
N MET A 30 12.22 21.37 -21.86
CA MET A 30 13.14 20.51 -21.09
C MET A 30 14.07 19.64 -21.94
N GLY A 31 13.66 19.31 -23.17
CA GLY A 31 14.41 18.42 -24.07
C GLY A 31 14.50 16.96 -23.56
N PRO A 32 15.02 16.04 -24.40
CA PRO A 32 14.99 14.60 -24.11
C PRO A 32 15.80 14.21 -22.85
N GLU A 33 16.96 14.81 -22.66
CA GLU A 33 17.86 14.55 -21.52
C GLU A 33 17.28 15.06 -20.21
N GLY A 34 16.66 16.25 -20.21
CA GLY A 34 15.95 16.80 -19.05
C GLY A 34 14.79 15.91 -18.65
N LEU A 35 13.96 15.52 -19.61
CA LEU A 35 12.84 14.58 -19.39
C LEU A 35 13.30 13.25 -18.81
N ARG A 36 14.37 12.64 -19.35
CA ARG A 36 14.92 11.38 -18.83
C ARG A 36 15.38 11.52 -17.38
N THR A 37 15.98 12.65 -17.04
CA THR A 37 16.49 12.93 -15.68
C THR A 37 15.33 13.06 -14.70
N GLU A 38 14.31 13.84 -15.03
CA GLU A 38 13.11 13.99 -14.19
C GLU A 38 12.36 12.68 -14.05
N ILE A 39 12.13 11.95 -15.14
CA ILE A 39 11.48 10.63 -15.09
C ILE A 39 12.25 9.68 -14.16
N ALA A 40 13.58 9.66 -14.23
CA ALA A 40 14.39 8.81 -13.37
C ALA A 40 14.26 9.21 -11.88
N ALA A 41 14.29 10.51 -11.58
CA ALA A 41 14.14 11.02 -10.23
C ALA A 41 12.76 10.68 -9.63
N GLN A 42 11.69 10.96 -10.38
CA GLN A 42 10.32 10.68 -9.95
C GLN A 42 10.05 9.17 -9.83
N SER A 43 10.55 8.37 -10.77
CA SER A 43 10.44 6.91 -10.72
C SER A 43 11.14 6.34 -9.49
N MET A 44 12.31 6.87 -9.13
CA MET A 44 13.02 6.46 -7.92
C MET A 44 12.25 6.83 -6.66
N ALA A 45 11.65 8.02 -6.60
CA ALA A 45 10.81 8.43 -5.48
C ALA A 45 9.59 7.49 -5.32
N LEU A 46 8.93 7.15 -6.43
CA LEU A 46 7.82 6.21 -6.44
C LEU A 46 8.25 4.81 -5.98
N LEU A 47 9.38 4.29 -6.47
CA LEU A 47 9.91 2.99 -6.04
C LEU A 47 10.23 2.96 -4.54
N LYS A 48 10.79 4.04 -3.99
CA LYS A 48 11.02 4.17 -2.55
C LYS A 48 9.71 4.10 -1.77
N LEU A 49 8.68 4.82 -2.22
CA LEU A 49 7.36 4.81 -1.58
C LEU A 49 6.74 3.41 -1.62
N VAL A 50 6.81 2.72 -2.77
CA VAL A 50 6.35 1.33 -2.92
C VAL A 50 7.11 0.40 -1.97
N GLY A 51 8.43 0.59 -1.83
CA GLY A 51 9.25 -0.16 -0.88
C GLY A 51 8.80 0.02 0.57
N VAL A 52 8.56 1.28 0.99
CA VAL A 52 8.05 1.58 2.34
C VAL A 52 6.67 0.98 2.56
N ALA A 53 5.74 1.16 1.62
CA ALA A 53 4.40 0.60 1.71
C ALA A 53 4.43 -0.94 1.81
N THR A 54 5.26 -1.59 1.00
CA THR A 54 5.43 -3.06 1.05
C THR A 54 5.98 -3.53 2.39
N PHE A 55 6.98 -2.83 2.93
CA PHE A 55 7.56 -3.15 4.24
C PHE A 55 6.52 -3.03 5.36
N LEU A 56 5.75 -1.93 5.38
CA LEU A 56 4.71 -1.71 6.39
C LEU A 56 3.59 -2.76 6.26
N ASN A 57 3.15 -3.07 5.05
CA ASN A 57 2.16 -4.11 4.80
C ASN A 57 2.64 -5.48 5.33
N GLY A 58 3.90 -5.83 5.11
CA GLY A 58 4.47 -7.07 5.65
C GLY A 58 4.42 -7.14 7.17
N ARG A 59 4.72 -6.02 7.86
CA ARG A 59 4.62 -5.94 9.32
C ARG A 59 3.18 -6.04 9.80
N GLU A 60 2.26 -5.33 9.16
CA GLU A 60 0.83 -5.39 9.49
C GLU A 60 0.29 -6.82 9.35
N CYS A 61 0.58 -7.50 8.24
CA CYS A 61 0.18 -8.90 8.04
C CYS A 61 0.65 -9.79 9.19
N LYS A 62 1.92 -9.66 9.59
CA LYS A 62 2.47 -10.43 10.74
C LYS A 62 1.72 -10.14 12.04
N TYR A 63 1.44 -8.88 12.34
CA TYR A 63 0.67 -8.52 13.55
C TYR A 63 -0.76 -9.07 13.51
N LEU A 64 -1.40 -9.06 12.34
CA LEU A 64 -2.74 -9.62 12.17
C LEU A 64 -2.74 -11.14 12.41
N GLU A 65 -1.74 -11.86 11.91
CA GLU A 65 -1.56 -13.30 12.15
C GLU A 65 -1.38 -13.60 13.64
N GLU A 66 -0.47 -12.90 14.33
CA GLU A 66 -0.22 -13.06 15.76
C GLU A 66 -1.49 -12.78 16.59
N ARG A 67 -2.22 -11.72 16.25
CA ARG A 67 -3.50 -11.37 16.89
C ARG A 67 -4.54 -12.46 16.69
N ASP A 68 -4.66 -12.99 15.48
CA ASP A 68 -5.66 -13.99 15.17
C ASP A 68 -5.34 -15.32 15.84
N GLU A 69 -4.06 -15.68 16.00
CA GLU A 69 -3.65 -16.83 16.78
C GLU A 69 -3.97 -16.66 18.27
N ALA A 70 -3.64 -15.50 18.87
CA ALA A 70 -3.99 -15.21 20.26
C ALA A 70 -5.52 -15.26 20.52
N ARG A 71 -6.33 -14.84 19.54
CA ARG A 71 -7.79 -14.93 19.62
C ARG A 71 -8.31 -16.36 19.62
N LYS A 72 -7.63 -17.32 18.98
CA LYS A 72 -8.02 -18.75 19.02
C LYS A 72 -7.81 -19.36 20.40
N GLU A 73 -6.80 -18.91 21.14
CA GLU A 73 -6.48 -19.41 22.48
C GLU A 73 -7.41 -18.85 23.57
N LEU A 74 -8.05 -17.70 23.31
CA LEU A 74 -8.89 -17.00 24.29
C LEU A 74 -10.01 -17.88 24.90
N PRO A 75 -10.80 -18.67 24.14
CA PRO A 75 -11.86 -19.48 24.72
C PRO A 75 -11.33 -20.58 25.66
N LEU A 76 -10.17 -21.18 25.33
CA LEU A 76 -9.54 -22.19 26.17
C LEU A 76 -9.09 -21.59 27.51
N LEU A 77 -8.49 -20.40 27.46
CA LEU A 77 -8.07 -19.69 28.67
C LEU A 77 -9.27 -19.26 29.53
N GLN A 78 -10.33 -18.76 28.91
CA GLN A 78 -11.58 -18.41 29.60
C GLN A 78 -12.19 -19.62 30.31
N ARG A 79 -12.21 -20.78 29.64
CA ARG A 79 -12.71 -22.02 30.25
C ARG A 79 -11.86 -22.44 31.44
N LYS A 80 -10.53 -22.46 31.31
CA LYS A 80 -9.60 -22.80 32.41
C LYS A 80 -9.77 -21.87 33.62
N LEU A 81 -9.98 -20.57 33.36
CA LEU A 81 -10.23 -19.59 34.41
C LEU A 81 -11.52 -19.92 35.18
N ALA A 82 -12.63 -20.12 34.46
CA ALA A 82 -13.92 -20.46 35.07
C ALA A 82 -13.86 -21.77 35.88
N GLU A 83 -13.13 -22.78 35.39
CA GLU A 83 -12.90 -24.04 36.11
C GLU A 83 -12.10 -23.81 37.41
N SER A 84 -11.12 -22.90 37.41
CA SER A 84 -10.34 -22.57 38.61
C SER A 84 -11.11 -21.75 39.65
N GLU A 85 -12.00 -20.86 39.21
CA GLU A 85 -12.82 -20.02 40.09
C GLU A 85 -13.98 -20.80 40.75
N ALA A 86 -14.36 -21.94 40.17
CA ALA A 86 -15.39 -22.84 40.69
C ALA A 86 -14.87 -23.88 41.70
N SER A 87 -13.55 -23.94 41.93
CA SER A 87 -12.89 -24.86 42.87
C SER A 87 -12.54 -24.19 44.19
#